data_AF-A0A9P4P6W3-F1
#
_entry.id   AF-A0A9P4P6W3-F1
#
_cell.length_a   1.000
_cell.length_b   1.000
_cell.length_c   1.000
_cell.angle_alpha   90.00
_cell.angle_beta   90.00
_cell.angle_gamma   90.00
#
_symmetry.space_group_name_H-M   'P 1'
#
loop_
_entity.id
_entity.type
_entity.pdbx_description
1 polymer ?
#
loop_
_entity_poly.entity_id
_entity_poly.type
_entity_poly.pdbx_seq_one_letter_code
_entity_poly.pdbx_strand_id
1 'polypeptide(L)'
;MSENIPESIPTSADPRSKRPTKKRALTPGGKLAADVEALFAKPDREIHIPGSKFDKSLAPPPEIVANVQGSSAGAGSGEFHVYKASRRREYERLRMMDEE
;
A
#
# COMPACT_ATOMS: atom_id res chain seq x y z
N MET A 1 -14.45 54.05 -19.68
CA MET A 1 -13.76 53.60 -18.45
C MET A 1 -14.84 53.32 -17.43
N SER A 2 -15.18 52.05 -17.16
CA SER A 2 -16.16 51.71 -16.13
C SER A 2 -15.48 51.78 -14.76
N GLU A 3 -15.99 52.60 -13.86
CA GLU A 3 -15.46 52.78 -12.51
C GLU A 3 -15.67 51.51 -11.67
N ASN A 4 -14.70 51.21 -10.80
CA ASN A 4 -14.74 50.10 -9.84
C ASN A 4 -15.63 50.47 -8.65
N ILE A 5 -16.94 50.33 -8.82
CA ILE A 5 -17.93 50.50 -7.74
C ILE A 5 -17.96 49.20 -6.91
N PRO A 6 -18.06 49.24 -5.57
CA PRO A 6 -18.06 48.04 -4.72
C PRO A 6 -19.19 47.03 -5.04
N GLU A 7 -20.25 47.45 -5.72
CA GLU A 7 -21.35 46.60 -6.18
C GLU A 7 -21.05 45.82 -7.47
N SER A 8 -19.94 46.11 -8.16
CA SER A 8 -19.55 45.42 -9.39
C SER A 8 -18.56 44.28 -9.17
N ILE A 9 -18.24 43.94 -7.93
CA ILE A 9 -17.41 42.76 -7.64
C ILE A 9 -18.30 41.54 -7.85
N PRO A 10 -17.98 40.64 -8.80
CA PRO A 10 -18.76 39.42 -8.96
C PRO A 10 -18.71 38.65 -7.63
N THR A 11 -19.86 38.16 -7.16
CA THR A 11 -19.99 37.44 -5.86
C THR A 11 -19.06 36.22 -5.75
N SER A 12 -18.48 35.76 -6.85
CA SER A 12 -17.43 34.74 -6.89
C SER A 12 -16.06 35.19 -6.37
N ALA A 13 -15.81 36.49 -6.26
CA ALA A 13 -14.56 37.11 -5.82
C ALA A 13 -14.64 37.73 -4.41
N ASP A 14 -15.79 37.64 -3.72
CA ASP A 14 -15.96 38.16 -2.36
C ASP A 14 -15.20 37.28 -1.34
N PRO A 15 -14.20 37.81 -0.60
CA PRO A 15 -13.45 37.05 0.41
C PRO A 15 -14.29 36.61 1.61
N ARG A 16 -15.50 37.17 1.81
CA ARG A 16 -16.44 36.73 2.86
C ARG A 16 -17.27 35.51 2.44
N SER A 17 -17.22 35.14 1.16
CA SER A 17 -17.92 33.98 0.61
C SER A 17 -17.21 32.69 1.02
N LYS A 18 -17.84 31.90 1.90
CA LYS A 18 -17.39 30.54 2.26
C LYS A 18 -17.73 29.48 1.19
N ARG A 19 -17.85 29.88 -0.08
CA ARG A 19 -18.17 28.93 -1.16
C ARG A 19 -16.98 27.99 -1.36
N PRO A 20 -17.21 26.67 -1.45
CA PRO A 20 -16.13 25.74 -1.75
C PRO A 20 -15.52 26.10 -3.11
N THR A 21 -14.25 26.48 -3.11
CA THR A 21 -13.51 26.75 -4.34
C THR A 21 -13.33 25.43 -5.08
N LYS A 22 -13.67 25.42 -6.37
CA LYS A 22 -13.47 24.25 -7.22
C LYS A 22 -11.96 24.00 -7.31
N LYS A 23 -11.45 23.03 -6.55
CA LYS A 23 -10.05 22.59 -6.64
C LYS A 23 -9.81 22.14 -8.09
N ARG A 24 -8.94 22.86 -8.79
CA ARG A 24 -8.56 22.48 -10.16
C ARG A 24 -7.82 21.14 -10.08
N ALA A 25 -8.18 20.20 -10.96
CA ALA A 25 -7.41 18.97 -11.09
C ALA A 25 -5.99 19.35 -11.50
N LEU A 26 -5.02 19.07 -10.64
CA LEU A 26 -3.63 19.41 -10.88
C LEU A 26 -3.15 18.64 -12.12
N THR A 27 -2.56 19.36 -13.06
CA THR A 27 -1.90 18.74 -14.22
C THR A 27 -0.78 17.82 -13.73
N PRO A 28 -0.36 16.80 -14.50
CA PRO A 28 0.74 15.93 -14.11
C PRO A 28 2.01 16.70 -13.70
N GLY A 29 2.35 17.76 -14.43
CA GLY A 29 3.47 18.65 -14.08
C GLY A 29 3.25 19.45 -12.80
N GLY A 30 2.01 19.88 -12.52
CA GLY A 30 1.68 20.57 -11.27
C GLY A 30 1.80 19.66 -10.04
N LYS A 31 1.49 18.36 -10.18
CA LYS A 31 1.71 17.37 -9.11
C LYS A 31 3.20 17.19 -8.83
N LEU A 32 4.00 17.00 -9.89
CA LEU A 32 5.44 16.88 -9.77
C LEU A 32 6.07 18.11 -9.11
N ALA A 33 5.65 19.32 -9.51
CA ALA A 33 6.15 20.56 -8.91
C ALA A 33 5.86 20.63 -7.39
N ALA A 34 4.64 20.28 -6.98
CA ALA A 34 4.26 20.24 -5.56
C ALA A 34 5.03 19.17 -4.77
N ASP A 35 5.27 17.99 -5.36
CA ASP A 35 6.05 16.92 -4.73
C ASP A 35 7.52 17.34 -4.55
N VAL A 36 8.10 18.02 -5.55
CA VAL A 36 9.47 18.57 -5.49
C VAL A 36 9.58 19.68 -4.44
N GLU A 37 8.61 20.58 -4.37
CA GLU A 37 8.56 21.64 -3.34
C GLU A 37 8.50 21.04 -1.93
N ALA A 38 7.70 19.98 -1.73
CA ALA A 38 7.60 19.27 -0.46
C ALA A 38 8.91 18.57 -0.06
N LEU A 39 9.66 18.04 -1.03
CA LEU A 39 10.99 17.45 -0.79
C LEU A 39 12.02 18.50 -0.38
N PHE A 40 12.02 19.68 -1.02
CA PHE A 40 12.95 20.76 -0.69
C PHE A 40 12.68 21.44 0.66
N ALA A 41 11.48 21.30 1.23
CA ALA A 41 11.15 21.87 2.54
C ALA A 41 12.04 21.33 3.68
N LYS A 42 12.60 20.11 3.55
CA LYS A 42 13.45 19.46 4.56
C LYS A 42 14.57 18.64 3.89
N PRO A 43 15.66 19.28 3.42
CA PRO A 43 16.69 18.59 2.66
C PRO A 43 17.50 17.58 3.48
N ASP A 44 17.63 17.78 4.79
CA ASP A 44 18.42 16.89 5.67
C ASP A 44 17.68 15.59 6.04
N ARG A 45 16.42 15.43 5.64
CA ARG A 45 15.63 14.25 5.96
C ARG A 45 16.07 13.07 5.09
N GLU A 46 16.42 11.96 5.72
CA GLU A 46 16.69 10.71 5.02
C GLU A 46 15.42 10.22 4.28
N ILE A 47 15.55 9.98 2.97
CA ILE A 47 14.46 9.53 2.11
C ILE A 47 14.64 8.03 1.87
N HIS A 48 13.68 7.23 2.37
CA HIS A 48 13.65 5.81 2.07
C HIS A 48 13.09 5.58 0.66
N ILE A 49 13.97 5.28 -0.29
CA ILE A 49 13.58 4.81 -1.61
C ILE A 49 13.16 3.34 -1.46
N PRO A 50 11.92 2.96 -1.76
CA PRO A 50 11.53 1.55 -1.72
C PRO A 50 12.43 0.77 -2.68
N GLY A 51 13.12 -0.26 -2.18
CA GLY A 51 13.91 -1.16 -2.99
C GLY A 51 13.07 -1.93 -4.00
N SER A 52 13.72 -2.79 -4.79
CA SER A 52 13.03 -3.76 -5.64
C SER A 52 12.00 -4.52 -4.81
N LYS A 53 10.77 -4.66 -5.34
CA LYS A 53 9.77 -5.50 -4.68
C LYS A 53 10.32 -6.91 -4.67
N PHE A 54 10.49 -7.50 -3.49
CA PHE A 54 10.85 -8.91 -3.38
C PHE A 54 9.75 -9.75 -4.03
N ASP A 55 10.16 -10.69 -4.87
CA ASP A 55 9.24 -11.69 -5.41
C ASP A 55 8.63 -12.47 -4.25
N LYS A 56 7.34 -12.79 -4.39
CA LYS A 56 6.61 -13.53 -3.35
C LYS A 56 7.14 -14.95 -3.35
N SER A 57 8.07 -15.27 -2.46
CA SER A 57 8.56 -16.63 -2.26
C SER A 57 7.93 -17.28 -1.02
N LEU A 58 7.79 -18.60 -1.06
CA LEU A 58 7.43 -19.38 0.12
C LEU A 58 8.67 -19.68 0.95
N ALA A 59 8.49 -19.67 2.28
CA ALA A 59 9.52 -20.15 3.17
C ALA A 59 9.83 -21.63 2.90
N PRO A 60 11.11 -22.03 2.90
CA PRO A 60 11.48 -23.42 2.68
C PRO A 60 10.88 -24.32 3.78
N PRO A 61 10.55 -25.58 3.46
CA PRO A 61 10.10 -26.53 4.47
C PRO A 61 11.21 -26.76 5.51
N PRO A 62 10.85 -26.91 6.81
CA PRO A 62 11.84 -27.19 7.84
C PRO A 62 12.50 -28.56 7.61
N GLU A 63 13.82 -28.64 7.80
CA GLU A 63 14.59 -29.86 7.56
C GLU A 63 14.28 -30.96 8.58
N ILE A 64 14.01 -30.59 9.84
CA ILE A 64 13.75 -31.54 10.94
C ILE A 64 12.46 -31.13 11.65
N VAL A 65 11.53 -32.08 11.75
CA VAL A 65 10.32 -31.96 12.56
C VAL A 65 10.51 -32.79 13.83
N ALA A 66 10.68 -32.11 14.97
CA ALA A 66 11.01 -32.79 16.23
C ALA A 66 9.82 -33.49 16.89
N ASN A 67 8.60 -33.16 16.50
CA ASN A 67 7.35 -33.59 17.14
C ASN A 67 6.60 -34.66 16.34
N VAL A 68 7.31 -35.57 15.67
CA VAL A 68 6.69 -36.67 14.91
C VAL A 68 6.26 -37.78 15.86
N GLN A 69 4.95 -38.02 15.91
CA GLN A 69 4.38 -39.15 16.64
C GLN A 69 4.67 -40.47 15.89
N GLY A 70 4.78 -41.59 16.62
CA GLY A 70 5.11 -42.89 16.01
C GLY A 70 4.13 -43.31 14.90
N SER A 71 4.60 -44.10 13.93
CA SER A 71 3.85 -44.41 12.70
C SER A 71 2.56 -45.20 12.92
N SER A 72 2.46 -45.97 14.00
CA SER A 72 1.26 -46.72 14.39
C SER A 72 0.42 -46.01 15.46
N ALA A 73 0.83 -44.82 15.89
CA ALA A 73 0.13 -44.07 16.92
C ALA A 73 -1.14 -43.42 16.34
N GLY A 74 -2.22 -43.37 17.13
CA GLY A 74 -3.52 -42.86 16.70
C GLY A 74 -3.53 -41.35 16.43
N ALA A 75 -4.56 -40.86 15.74
CA ALA A 75 -4.70 -39.44 15.46
C ALA A 75 -4.96 -38.64 16.75
N GLY A 76 -4.04 -37.73 17.09
CA GLY A 76 -4.23 -36.78 18.18
C GLY A 76 -5.18 -35.64 17.80
N SER A 77 -5.67 -34.90 18.80
CA SER A 77 -6.59 -33.76 18.59
C SER A 77 -5.99 -32.62 17.76
N GLY A 78 -4.66 -32.48 17.76
CA GLY A 78 -3.94 -31.48 16.97
C GLY A 78 -3.66 -31.88 15.53
N GLU A 79 -3.79 -33.17 15.18
CA GLU A 79 -3.35 -33.69 13.87
C GLU A 79 -4.13 -33.08 12.71
N PHE A 80 -5.42 -32.78 12.94
CA PHE A 80 -6.25 -32.06 11.97
C PHE A 80 -5.66 -30.68 11.62
N HIS A 81 -5.16 -29.95 12.61
CA HIS A 81 -4.60 -28.62 12.39
C HIS A 81 -3.23 -28.67 11.70
N VAL A 82 -2.42 -29.68 12.03
CA VAL A 82 -1.14 -29.94 11.34
C VAL A 82 -1.40 -30.17 9.85
N TYR A 83 -2.35 -31.04 9.53
CA TYR A 83 -2.75 -31.30 8.14
C TYR A 83 -3.33 -30.07 7.43
N LYS A 84 -4.20 -29.31 8.10
CA LYS A 84 -4.79 -28.09 7.52
C LYS A 84 -3.71 -27.06 7.16
N ALA A 85 -2.71 -26.89 8.02
CA ALA A 85 -1.59 -25.98 7.79
C ALA A 85 -0.67 -26.48 6.67
N SER A 86 -0.31 -27.77 6.67
CA SER A 86 0.56 -28.36 5.63
C SER A 86 -0.11 -28.33 4.25
N ARG A 87 -1.40 -28.67 4.17
CA ARG A 87 -2.17 -28.62 2.93
C ARG A 87 -2.25 -27.20 2.36
N ARG A 88 -2.49 -26.19 3.21
CA ARG A 88 -2.51 -24.79 2.76
C ARG A 88 -1.15 -24.38 2.19
N ARG A 89 -0.06 -24.69 2.90
CA ARG A 89 1.31 -24.39 2.45
C ARG A 89 1.61 -25.05 1.11
N GLU A 90 1.21 -26.31 0.93
CA GLU A 90 1.47 -27.05 -0.30
C GLU A 90 0.65 -26.54 -1.49
N TYR A 91 -0.61 -26.13 -1.27
CA TYR A 91 -1.40 -25.50 -2.32
C TYR A 91 -0.84 -24.14 -2.73
N GLU A 92 -0.37 -23.35 -1.78
CA GLU A 92 0.33 -22.10 -2.10
C GLU A 92 1.61 -22.38 -2.91
N ARG A 93 2.34 -23.46 -2.60
CA ARG A 93 3.54 -23.89 -3.33
C ARG A 93 3.27 -24.33 -4.75
N LEU A 94 2.28 -25.20 -4.94
CA LEU A 94 1.85 -25.62 -6.27
C LEU A 94 1.35 -24.44 -7.08
N ARG A 95 0.54 -23.57 -6.47
CA ARG A 95 0.05 -22.37 -7.15
C ARG A 95 1.17 -21.43 -7.60
N MET A 96 2.20 -21.21 -6.78
CA MET A 96 3.34 -20.39 -7.20
C MET A 96 4.14 -21.05 -8.33
N MET A 97 4.34 -22.36 -8.26
CA MET A 97 5.00 -23.13 -9.34
C MET A 97 4.21 -23.12 -10.65
N ASP A 98 2.87 -23.05 -10.59
CA ASP A 98 2.00 -22.95 -11.77
C ASP A 98 1.91 -21.50 -12.32
N GLU A 99 2.18 -20.49 -11.48
CA GLU A 99 2.16 -19.06 -11.84
C GLU A 99 3.52 -18.56 -12.40
N GLU A 100 4.61 -19.29 -12.13
CA GLU A 100 5.95 -19.12 -12.74
C GLU A 100 6.00 -19.57 -14.20
#